data_AF-A0A6P1NGG3-F1
#
_entry.id   AF-A0A6P1NGG3-F1
#
_cell.length_a   1.000
_cell.length_b   1.000
_cell.length_c   1.000
_cell.angle_alpha   90.00
_cell.angle_beta   90.00
_cell.angle_gamma   90.00
#
_symmetry.space_group_name_H-M   'P 1'
#
loop_
_entity.id
_entity.type
_entity.pdbx_description
1 polymer ?
#
loop_
_entity_poly.entity_id
_entity_poly.type
_entity_poly.pdbx_seq_one_letter_code
_entity_poly.pdbx_strand_id
1 'polypeptide(L)'
;MANPWDVVFPSSTGTLRDPGNFRKQWRSARDDIGFKWVTPHTFRKSVGTLLANAEGMASASAQLGHSSEQITSRHYVQKTHQAPDMTELLQAFGGSNA
;
A
#
# COMPACT_ATOMS: atom_id res chain seq x y z
N MET A 1 -6.81 -26.52 -8.04
CA MET A 1 -7.39 -26.70 -9.39
C MET A 1 -6.26 -26.52 -10.39
N ALA A 2 -5.82 -27.61 -11.03
CA ALA A 2 -4.87 -27.50 -12.13
C ALA A 2 -5.57 -26.86 -13.34
N ASN A 3 -4.95 -25.86 -13.95
CA ASN A 3 -5.40 -25.28 -15.22
C ASN A 3 -4.27 -25.38 -16.25
N PRO A 4 -4.57 -25.38 -17.55
CA PRO A 4 -3.56 -25.57 -18.60
C PRO A 4 -2.43 -24.53 -18.60
N TRP A 5 -2.62 -23.40 -17.93
CA TRP A 5 -1.69 -22.28 -17.85
C TRP A 5 -0.91 -22.23 -16.53
N ASP A 6 -1.18 -23.16 -15.61
CA ASP A 6 -0.61 -23.21 -14.25
C ASP A 6 -0.70 -21.88 -13.48
N VAL A 7 -1.75 -21.09 -13.73
CA VAL A 7 -1.94 -19.79 -13.04
C VAL A 7 -2.70 -19.93 -11.74
N VAL A 8 -2.36 -19.13 -10.73
CA VAL A 8 -3.05 -19.11 -9.42
C VAL A 8 -4.50 -18.63 -9.55
N PHE A 9 -4.78 -17.71 -10.47
CA PHE A 9 -6.10 -17.11 -10.65
C PHE A 9 -6.64 -17.25 -12.08
N PRO A 10 -7.11 -18.46 -12.45
CA PRO A 10 -7.71 -18.68 -13.76
C PRO A 10 -9.09 -18.00 -13.88
N SER A 11 -9.61 -17.93 -15.11
CA SER A 11 -11.02 -17.62 -15.36
C SER A 11 -11.93 -18.74 -14.83
N SER A 12 -13.25 -18.52 -14.82
CA SER A 12 -14.23 -19.54 -14.42
C SER A 12 -14.21 -20.79 -15.30
N THR A 13 -13.62 -20.71 -16.51
CA THR A 13 -13.47 -21.82 -17.45
C THR A 13 -12.03 -22.36 -17.52
N GLY A 14 -11.14 -21.94 -16.60
CA GLY A 14 -9.77 -22.43 -16.53
C GLY A 14 -8.79 -21.77 -17.51
N THR A 15 -9.20 -20.73 -18.23
CA THR A 15 -8.35 -19.97 -19.15
C THR A 15 -7.66 -18.77 -18.46
N LEU A 16 -6.81 -18.05 -19.19
CA LEU A 16 -6.28 -16.77 -18.72
C LEU A 16 -7.42 -15.78 -18.45
N ARG A 17 -7.33 -15.09 -17.30
CA ARG A 17 -8.36 -14.13 -16.89
C ARG A 17 -8.20 -12.81 -17.63
N ASP A 18 -9.25 -12.41 -18.34
CA ASP A 18 -9.28 -11.12 -19.04
C ASP A 18 -9.26 -9.92 -18.05
N PRO A 19 -8.37 -8.94 -18.24
CA PRO A 19 -8.29 -7.76 -17.39
C PRO A 19 -9.56 -6.89 -17.40
N GLY A 20 -10.30 -6.84 -18.50
CA GLY A 20 -11.56 -6.09 -18.60
C GLY A 20 -12.67 -6.71 -17.74
N ASN A 21 -12.83 -8.02 -17.83
CA ASN A 21 -13.79 -8.80 -17.04
C ASN A 21 -13.48 -8.71 -15.54
N PHE A 22 -12.20 -8.83 -15.16
CA PHE A 22 -11.79 -8.61 -13.78
C PHE A 22 -12.18 -7.21 -13.28
N ARG A 23 -11.90 -6.16 -14.06
CA ARG A 23 -12.25 -4.78 -13.67
C ARG A 23 -13.76 -4.55 -13.53
N LYS A 24 -14.58 -5.21 -14.36
CA LYS A 24 -16.06 -5.16 -14.24
C LYS A 24 -16.53 -5.83 -12.95
N GLN A 25 -16.09 -7.06 -12.69
CA GLN A 25 -16.42 -7.79 -11.46
C GLN A 25 -15.99 -7.01 -10.22
N TRP A 26 -14.77 -6.48 -10.26
CA TRP A 26 -14.22 -5.66 -9.19
C TRP A 26 -15.03 -4.39 -8.92
N ARG A 27 -15.46 -3.69 -9.98
CA ARG A 27 -16.32 -2.51 -9.82
C ARG A 27 -17.65 -2.87 -9.16
N SER A 28 -18.32 -3.92 -9.65
CA SER A 28 -19.58 -4.40 -9.06
C SER A 28 -19.40 -4.70 -7.57
N ALA A 29 -18.41 -5.53 -7.24
CA ALA A 29 -18.17 -5.95 -5.86
C ALA A 29 -17.97 -4.76 -4.90
N ARG A 30 -17.19 -3.75 -5.30
CA ARG A 30 -16.99 -2.54 -4.49
C ARG A 30 -18.21 -1.65 -4.42
N ASP A 31 -18.97 -1.55 -5.51
CA ASP A 31 -20.19 -0.73 -5.56
C ASP A 31 -21.25 -1.32 -4.62
N ASP A 32 -21.37 -2.64 -4.58
CA ASP A 32 -22.32 -3.39 -3.73
C ASP A 32 -22.04 -3.20 -2.24
N ILE A 33 -20.77 -3.02 -1.85
CA ILE A 33 -20.36 -2.78 -0.45
C ILE A 33 -20.16 -1.30 -0.11
N GLY A 34 -20.51 -0.38 -1.01
CA GLY A 34 -20.41 1.08 -0.76
C GLY A 34 -19.00 1.68 -0.86
N PHE A 35 -18.01 0.93 -1.38
CA PHE A 35 -16.60 1.36 -1.49
C PHE A 35 -16.22 1.79 -2.92
N LYS A 36 -17.10 2.53 -3.61
CA LYS A 36 -16.91 2.95 -5.03
C LYS A 36 -15.58 3.64 -5.30
N TRP A 37 -15.09 4.41 -4.32
CA TRP A 37 -13.86 5.21 -4.38
C TRP A 37 -12.58 4.37 -4.23
N VAL A 38 -12.65 3.19 -3.60
CA VAL A 38 -11.48 2.32 -3.38
C VAL A 38 -11.00 1.82 -4.71
N THR A 39 -9.71 1.82 -5.02
CA THR A 39 -9.11 1.24 -6.23
C THR A 39 -8.12 0.13 -5.88
N PRO A 40 -7.66 -0.70 -6.84
CA PRO A 40 -6.54 -1.60 -6.56
C PRO A 40 -5.31 -0.85 -6.04
N HIS A 41 -5.11 0.39 -6.52
CA HIS A 41 -4.05 1.26 -6.03
C HIS A 41 -4.24 1.68 -4.57
N THR A 42 -5.48 1.84 -4.08
CA THR A 42 -5.79 2.09 -2.66
C THR A 42 -5.23 0.99 -1.77
N PHE A 43 -5.46 -0.30 -2.11
CA PHE A 43 -4.88 -1.42 -1.37
C PHE A 43 -3.36 -1.38 -1.36
N ARG A 44 -2.75 -1.07 -2.52
CA ARG A 44 -1.29 -0.95 -2.63
C ARG A 44 -0.73 0.15 -1.72
N LYS A 45 -1.42 1.30 -1.60
CA LYS A 45 -1.05 2.35 -0.64
C LYS A 45 -1.26 1.92 0.81
N SER A 46 -2.35 1.22 1.11
CA SER A 46 -2.62 0.73 2.46
C SER A 46 -1.53 -0.22 2.95
N VAL A 47 -1.10 -1.17 2.12
CA VAL A 47 0.02 -2.07 2.44
C VAL A 47 1.33 -1.30 2.60
N GLY A 48 1.62 -0.37 1.69
CA GLY A 48 2.82 0.46 1.78
C GLY A 48 2.89 1.27 3.08
N THR A 49 1.76 1.88 3.46
CA THR A 49 1.64 2.66 4.70
C THR A 49 1.82 1.77 5.93
N LEU A 50 1.15 0.60 5.97
CA LEU A 50 1.26 -0.33 7.09
C LEU A 50 2.71 -0.76 7.33
N LEU A 51 3.41 -1.15 6.26
CA LEU A 51 4.80 -1.58 6.36
C LEU A 51 5.74 -0.45 6.70
N ALA A 52 5.52 0.75 6.15
CA ALA A 52 6.36 1.91 6.49
C ALA A 52 6.27 2.25 7.99
N ASN A 53 5.07 2.10 8.57
CA ASN A 53 4.84 2.37 9.98
C ASN A 53 5.37 1.25 10.90
N ALA A 54 5.30 -0.01 10.47
CA ALA A 54 5.69 -1.16 11.28
C ALA A 54 7.18 -1.51 11.16
N GLU A 55 7.72 -1.46 9.94
CA GLU A 55 9.04 -2.03 9.57
C GLU A 55 9.94 -1.02 8.84
N GLY A 56 9.48 0.23 8.67
CA GLY A 56 10.23 1.30 8.02
C GLY A 56 10.12 1.35 6.50
N MET A 57 10.70 2.41 5.94
CA MET A 57 10.56 2.76 4.52
C MET A 57 11.24 1.77 3.57
N ALA A 58 12.39 1.21 3.95
CA ALA A 58 13.10 0.21 3.15
C ALA A 58 12.23 -1.03 2.91
N SER A 59 11.64 -1.57 3.97
CA SER A 59 10.73 -2.74 3.93
C SER A 59 9.50 -2.46 3.07
N ALA A 60 8.88 -1.29 3.24
CA ALA A 60 7.74 -0.89 2.40
C ALA A 60 8.13 -0.78 0.92
N SER A 61 9.30 -0.20 0.61
CA SER A 61 9.77 -0.05 -0.76
C SER A 61 10.09 -1.39 -1.42
N ALA A 62 10.75 -2.28 -0.68
CA ALA A 62 11.07 -3.63 -1.13
C ALA A 62 9.79 -4.44 -1.41
N GLN A 63 8.81 -4.42 -0.49
CA GLN A 63 7.54 -5.13 -0.68
C GLN A 63 6.77 -4.63 -1.91
N LEU A 64 6.79 -3.31 -2.15
CA LEU A 64 6.12 -2.76 -3.32
C LEU A 64 6.95 -2.97 -4.60
N GLY A 65 8.22 -3.34 -4.51
CA GLY A 65 9.09 -3.52 -5.67
C GLY A 65 9.42 -2.20 -6.37
N HIS A 66 9.58 -1.11 -5.62
CA HIS A 66 10.03 0.17 -6.18
C HIS A 66 11.56 0.27 -6.17
N SER A 67 12.10 0.91 -7.20
CA SER A 67 13.55 1.15 -7.35
C SER A 67 14.13 2.13 -6.32
N SER A 68 13.29 2.90 -5.63
CA SER A 68 13.74 3.79 -4.55
C SER A 68 12.64 4.04 -3.50
N GLU A 69 13.09 4.29 -2.28
CA GLU A 69 12.20 4.65 -1.16
C GLU A 69 11.46 5.97 -1.40
N GLN A 70 12.04 6.88 -2.19
CA GLN A 70 11.41 8.16 -2.54
C GLN A 70 10.11 7.98 -3.32
N ILE A 71 10.04 7.01 -4.24
CA ILE A 71 8.79 6.69 -4.95
C ILE A 71 7.73 6.19 -3.96
N THR A 72 8.15 5.29 -3.06
CA THR A 72 7.28 4.71 -2.04
C THR A 72 6.73 5.77 -1.09
N SER A 73 7.61 6.60 -0.53
CA SER A 73 7.25 7.70 0.37
C SER A 73 6.33 8.71 -0.31
N ARG A 74 6.60 9.08 -1.56
CA ARG A 74 5.81 10.09 -2.29
C ARG A 74 4.42 9.62 -2.65
N HIS A 75 4.27 8.38 -3.10
CA HIS A 75 3.03 7.93 -3.74
C HIS A 75 2.27 6.87 -2.96
N TYR A 76 2.94 6.07 -2.14
CA TYR A 76 2.39 4.83 -1.58
C TYR A 76 2.31 4.78 -0.06
N VAL A 77 2.87 5.76 0.65
CA VAL A 77 2.78 5.86 2.11
C VAL A 77 1.98 7.11 2.46
N GLN A 78 0.98 6.96 3.32
CA GLN A 78 0.28 8.11 3.89
C GLN A 78 1.22 8.86 4.84
N LYS A 79 1.27 10.18 4.68
CA LYS A 79 2.03 11.04 5.58
C LYS A 79 1.21 11.27 6.84
N THR A 80 1.71 10.78 7.97
CA THR A 80 1.15 11.13 9.28
C THR A 80 1.52 12.58 9.58
N HIS A 81 0.51 13.43 9.81
CA HIS A 81 0.70 14.82 10.23
C HIS A 81 0.97 14.97 11.73
N GLN A 82 0.91 13.88 12.49
CA GLN A 82 1.33 13.88 13.88
C GLN A 82 2.85 13.83 13.94
N ALA A 83 3.44 14.95 14.35
CA ALA A 83 4.84 14.96 14.74
C ALA A 83 4.98 14.07 15.99
N PRO A 84 5.94 13.14 16.02
CA PRO A 84 6.25 12.45 17.25
C PRO A 84 6.74 13.47 18.29
N ASP A 85 6.50 13.19 19.58
CA ASP A 85 7.01 14.06 20.64
C ASP A 85 8.55 13.96 20.64
N MET A 86 9.18 15.08 20.31
CA MET A 86 10.63 15.22 20.24
C MET A 86 11.15 16.15 21.35
N THR A 87 10.32 16.46 22.35
CA THR A 87 10.65 17.43 23.41
C THR A 87 11.96 17.09 24.12
N GLU A 88 12.18 15.82 24.46
CA GLU A 88 13.43 15.36 25.11
C GLU A 88 14.67 15.65 24.26
N LEU A 89 14.59 15.36 22.95
CA LEU A 89 15.70 15.56 22.01
C LEU A 89 15.93 17.05 21.72
N LEU A 90 14.86 17.84 21.67
CA LEU A 90 14.90 19.29 21.45
C LEU A 90 15.36 20.07 22.68
N GLN A 91 15.13 19.57 23.89
CA GLN A 91 15.64 20.16 25.13
C GLN A 91 17.17 20.26 25.15
N ALA A 92 17.89 19.37 24.44
CA ALA A 92 19.34 19.47 24.28
C ALA A 92 19.81 20.78 23.61
N PHE A 93 18.97 21.40 22.77
CA PHE A 93 19.24 22.70 22.16
C PHE A 93 18.80 23.89 23.03
N GLY A 94 18.00 23.65 24.07
CA GLY A 94 17.44 24.69 24.94
C GLY A 94 18.42 25.27 25.96
N GLY A 95 19.56 24.61 26.18
CA GLY A 95 20.64 25.11 27.03
C GLY A 95 20.27 25.13 28.52
N SER A 96 20.94 24.28 29.28
CA SER A 96 21.31 24.57 30.66
C SER A 96 22.03 25.92 30.72
N ASN A 97 21.36 26.97 31.19
CA ASN A 97 21.96 28.21 31.71
C ASN A 97 20.97 28.96 32.61
N ALA A 98 20.86 28.49 33.85
CA ALA A 98 20.78 29.29 35.08
C ALA A 98 21.16 28.39 36.25
#